data_AF-U7VEY8-F1
#
_entry.id   AF-U7VEY8-F1
#
_cell.length_a   1.000
_cell.length_b   1.000
_cell.length_c   1.000
_cell.angle_alpha   90.00
_cell.angle_beta   90.00
_cell.angle_gamma   90.00
#
_symmetry.space_group_name_H-M   'P 1'
#
loop_
_entity.id
_entity.type
_entity.pdbx_description
1 polymer ?
#
loop_
_entity_poly.entity_id
_entity_poly.type
_entity_poly.pdbx_seq_one_letter_code
_entity_poly.pdbx_strand_id
1 'polypeptide(L)'
;MQIIFDIIDFIIAINNFLLQGGIMGKIVEYDSKMNELNFGKFKEKEMDLFFSICYKMKNEGLNEVTLTFQELKELSNYSNRNLDRFIKDLESTYDKMLNIKIRTETKTTITKIILFTRYHIEKEDRTVRIKMHEDGKYLLNDIEKFTKFDLMEFVSLKSSYAKNMFKMLKQFDNEDSYNWYQIKIDDFKIMLDVPKSYKMSHIDSFVLSPILEQLKPCFNGLKLEKIKKGVKVDSLKFTWKAKKKKQVEEIQAIKKRSSIGERELEQHLKQFEKVEENNGLKIQEIKKEINQMDQVEKIKISKVDYKELYKKYLEENNIKHSISVRKIFDTMNKSKYEIVEFETKEYIQTKIYTVEDIDESLLVSKNGRKLVGMAKQHKIKKILEEMNS
;
A
#
# COMPACT_ATOMS: atom_id res chain seq x y z
N MET A 1 14.67 -9.37 -40.17
CA MET A 1 15.04 -8.03 -39.67
C MET A 1 13.90 -7.38 -38.88
N GLN A 2 12.67 -7.32 -39.40
CA GLN A 2 11.50 -6.77 -38.67
C GLN A 2 11.23 -7.45 -37.31
N ILE A 3 11.29 -8.79 -37.27
CA ILE A 3 11.08 -9.59 -36.04
C ILE A 3 12.13 -9.29 -34.95
N ILE A 4 13.35 -8.91 -35.35
CA ILE A 4 14.43 -8.54 -34.42
C ILE A 4 14.13 -7.18 -33.77
N PHE A 5 13.63 -6.22 -34.56
CA PHE A 5 13.16 -4.95 -34.02
C PHE A 5 11.95 -5.14 -33.10
N ASP A 6 11.00 -6.00 -33.45
CA ASP A 6 9.83 -6.28 -32.61
C ASP A 6 10.22 -6.94 -31.27
N ILE A 7 11.25 -7.80 -31.23
CA ILE A 7 11.78 -8.42 -30.01
C ILE A 7 12.59 -7.42 -29.17
N ILE A 8 13.38 -6.55 -29.82
CA ILE A 8 14.13 -5.49 -29.12
C ILE A 8 13.17 -4.46 -28.53
N ASP A 9 12.15 -4.05 -29.27
CA ASP A 9 11.08 -3.18 -28.79
C ASP A 9 10.28 -3.84 -27.66
N PHE A 10 10.07 -5.16 -27.72
CA PHE A 10 9.46 -5.94 -26.65
C PHE A 10 10.32 -5.96 -25.37
N ILE A 11 11.63 -6.16 -25.50
CA ILE A 11 12.57 -6.15 -24.35
C ILE A 11 12.71 -4.74 -23.79
N ILE A 12 12.75 -3.70 -24.63
CA ILE A 12 12.80 -2.30 -24.22
C ILE A 12 11.48 -1.89 -23.54
N ALA A 13 10.33 -2.35 -24.04
CA ALA A 13 9.03 -2.11 -23.41
C ALA A 13 8.92 -2.79 -22.05
N ILE A 14 9.39 -4.04 -21.91
CA ILE A 14 9.44 -4.75 -20.63
C ILE A 14 10.45 -4.10 -19.68
N ASN A 15 11.64 -3.72 -20.15
CA ASN A 15 12.63 -3.04 -19.31
C ASN A 15 12.15 -1.65 -18.90
N ASN A 16 11.52 -0.86 -19.77
CA ASN A 16 10.93 0.43 -19.38
C ASN A 16 9.76 0.23 -18.41
N PHE A 17 8.95 -0.81 -18.57
CA PHE A 17 7.88 -1.18 -17.63
C PHE A 17 8.42 -1.64 -16.27
N LEU A 18 9.58 -2.31 -16.23
CA LEU A 18 10.23 -2.77 -15.00
C LEU A 18 11.13 -1.70 -14.34
N LEU A 19 11.74 -0.81 -15.14
CA LEU A 19 12.59 0.31 -14.70
C LEU A 19 11.74 1.52 -14.24
N GLN A 20 10.52 1.68 -14.74
CA GLN A 20 9.50 2.52 -14.10
C GLN A 20 9.01 1.96 -12.75
N GLY A 21 9.57 0.82 -12.31
CA GLY A 21 9.01 0.01 -11.25
C GLY A 21 7.72 -0.62 -11.77
N GLY A 22 7.68 -1.95 -11.89
CA GLY A 22 6.38 -2.62 -11.93
C GLY A 22 5.53 -2.04 -10.81
N ILE A 23 4.33 -1.56 -11.14
CA ILE A 23 3.43 -0.84 -10.22
C ILE A 23 3.20 -1.69 -8.96
N MET A 24 4.10 -1.60 -8.00
CA MET A 24 3.71 -1.52 -6.60
C MET A 24 3.10 -0.13 -6.54
N GLY A 25 1.81 -0.05 -6.84
CA GLY A 25 1.08 1.21 -6.76
C GLY A 25 1.37 1.82 -5.40
N LYS A 26 1.28 3.14 -5.29
CA LYS A 26 1.29 3.77 -3.96
C LYS A 26 -0.01 3.34 -3.28
N ILE A 27 -0.01 2.15 -2.67
CA ILE A 27 -1.23 1.50 -2.17
C ILE A 27 -1.58 2.12 -0.83
N VAL A 28 -2.67 2.87 -0.84
CA VAL A 28 -3.36 3.26 0.39
C VAL A 28 -4.13 2.07 0.90
N GLU A 29 -3.98 1.78 2.18
CA GLU A 29 -4.75 0.77 2.89
C GLU A 29 -5.11 1.30 4.27
N TYR A 30 -6.36 1.13 4.66
CA TYR A 30 -6.88 1.57 5.94
C TYR A 30 -8.08 0.73 6.35
N ASP A 31 -8.45 0.78 7.63
CA ASP A 31 -9.65 0.12 8.14
C ASP A 31 -10.91 0.72 7.53
N SER A 32 -11.75 -0.15 6.96
CA SER A 32 -12.94 0.25 6.19
C SER A 32 -13.91 1.13 6.96
N LYS A 33 -13.86 1.16 8.30
CA LYS A 33 -14.62 2.11 9.11
C LYS A 33 -14.31 3.56 8.78
N MET A 34 -13.11 3.87 8.27
CA MET A 34 -12.78 5.21 7.79
C MET A 34 -13.64 5.67 6.61
N ASN A 35 -14.31 4.75 5.88
CA ASN A 35 -15.26 5.13 4.84
C ASN A 35 -16.57 5.69 5.38
N GLU A 36 -16.87 5.50 6.68
CA GLU A 36 -18.02 6.10 7.36
C GLU A 36 -17.77 7.57 7.72
N LEU A 37 -16.52 8.02 7.63
CA LEU A 37 -16.17 9.41 7.90
C LEU A 37 -16.73 10.35 6.83
N ASN A 38 -17.38 11.42 7.28
CA ASN A 38 -17.86 12.46 6.39
C ASN A 38 -16.71 13.40 5.98
N PHE A 39 -16.27 13.27 4.72
CA PHE A 39 -15.29 14.15 4.09
C PHE A 39 -15.93 15.31 3.31
N GLY A 40 -17.24 15.56 3.43
CA GLY A 40 -17.97 16.60 2.68
C GLY A 40 -17.43 18.02 2.88
N LYS A 41 -16.81 18.29 4.03
CA LYS A 41 -16.13 19.57 4.31
C LYS A 41 -14.71 19.67 3.73
N PHE A 42 -14.15 18.57 3.24
CA PHE A 42 -12.85 18.56 2.60
C PHE A 42 -12.97 18.96 1.12
N LYS A 43 -12.05 19.79 0.68
CA LYS A 43 -11.81 20.06 -0.74
C LYS A 43 -11.08 18.88 -1.36
N GLU A 44 -11.16 18.79 -2.68
CA GLU A 44 -10.47 17.81 -3.51
C GLU A 44 -8.98 17.62 -3.13
N LYS A 45 -8.21 18.71 -3.05
CA LYS A 45 -6.79 18.67 -2.65
C LYS A 45 -6.52 18.36 -1.18
N GLU A 46 -7.45 18.70 -0.29
CA GLU A 46 -7.30 18.34 1.12
C GLU A 46 -7.53 16.83 1.32
N MET A 47 -8.43 16.21 0.53
CA MET A 47 -8.56 14.75 0.51
C MET A 47 -7.30 14.08 -0.06
N ASP A 48 -6.69 14.66 -1.09
CA ASP A 48 -5.44 14.12 -1.66
C ASP A 48 -4.30 14.15 -0.65
N LEU A 49 -4.14 15.28 0.05
CA LEU A 49 -3.16 15.42 1.12
C LEU A 49 -3.45 14.42 2.25
N PHE A 50 -4.71 14.26 2.65
CA PHE A 50 -5.12 13.30 3.67
C PHE A 50 -4.71 11.87 3.34
N PHE A 51 -5.08 11.36 2.16
CA PHE A 51 -4.76 9.98 1.80
C PHE A 51 -3.28 9.78 1.45
N SER A 52 -2.58 10.84 1.03
CA SER A 52 -1.11 10.83 0.91
C SER A 52 -0.42 10.67 2.26
N ILE A 53 -0.94 11.34 3.30
CA ILE A 53 -0.47 11.18 4.67
C ILE A 53 -0.80 9.77 5.18
N CYS A 54 -2.03 9.28 4.98
CA CYS A 54 -2.39 7.91 5.37
C CYS A 54 -1.47 6.87 4.71
N TYR A 55 -1.13 7.04 3.42
CA TYR A 55 -0.17 6.19 2.72
C TYR A 55 1.19 6.17 3.42
N LYS A 56 1.69 7.33 3.86
CA LYS A 56 2.99 7.45 4.52
C LYS A 56 3.00 7.02 5.98
N MET A 57 1.88 7.15 6.68
CA MET A 57 1.74 6.74 8.07
C MET A 57 1.50 5.23 8.21
N LYS A 58 1.25 4.53 7.10
CA LYS A 58 1.06 3.08 7.10
C LYS A 58 2.39 2.38 7.41
N ASN A 59 2.33 1.36 8.25
CA ASN A 59 3.46 0.58 8.77
C ASN A 59 4.45 1.36 9.66
N GLU A 60 4.15 2.63 9.98
CA GLU A 60 4.96 3.45 10.88
C GLU A 60 4.54 3.31 12.36
N GLY A 61 3.45 2.59 12.64
CA GLY A 61 2.96 2.41 14.00
C GLY A 61 2.70 3.75 14.70
N LEU A 62 3.19 3.92 15.93
CA LEU A 62 3.02 5.16 16.69
C LEU A 62 4.18 6.17 16.52
N ASN A 63 5.08 5.90 15.58
CA ASN A 63 6.23 6.76 15.33
C ASN A 63 5.80 8.13 14.82
N GLU A 64 6.61 9.14 15.11
CA GLU A 64 6.47 10.45 14.49
C GLU A 64 7.17 10.41 13.13
N VAL A 65 6.42 10.72 12.07
CA VAL A 65 6.89 10.69 10.68
C VAL A 65 7.13 12.12 10.23
N THR A 66 8.30 12.37 9.63
CA THR A 66 8.63 13.66 9.01
C THR A 66 8.51 13.55 7.50
N LEU A 67 7.68 14.40 6.90
CA LEU A 67 7.46 14.46 5.45
C LEU A 67 7.88 15.82 4.91
N THR A 68 8.53 15.85 3.76
CA THR A 68 8.86 17.12 3.09
C THR A 68 7.65 17.66 2.34
N PHE A 69 7.59 18.98 2.14
CA PHE A 69 6.55 19.59 1.31
C PHE A 69 6.60 19.07 -0.13
N GLN A 70 7.80 18.81 -0.67
CA GLN A 70 7.97 18.28 -2.02
C GLN A 70 7.35 16.89 -2.14
N GLU A 71 7.66 16.01 -1.19
CA GLU A 71 7.10 14.66 -1.14
C GLU A 71 5.57 14.66 -1.03
N LEU A 72 5.02 15.50 -0.15
CA LEU A 72 3.56 15.63 -0.04
C LEU A 72 2.92 16.15 -1.33
N LYS A 73 3.55 17.11 -2.02
CA LYS A 73 3.06 17.61 -3.31
C LYS A 73 3.06 16.54 -4.39
N GLU A 74 4.10 15.71 -4.44
CA GLU A 74 4.22 14.61 -5.40
C GLU A 74 3.17 13.53 -5.15
N LEU A 75 2.95 13.13 -3.90
CA LEU A 75 1.96 12.13 -3.53
C LEU A 75 0.53 12.60 -3.78
N SER A 76 0.24 13.86 -3.47
CA SER A 76 -1.10 14.46 -3.61
C SER A 76 -1.38 15.04 -5.00
N ASN A 77 -0.44 14.89 -5.95
CA ASN A 77 -0.51 15.49 -7.29
C ASN A 77 -0.87 17.00 -7.22
N TYR A 78 -0.20 17.72 -6.33
CA TYR A 78 -0.47 19.13 -6.03
C TYR A 78 0.30 20.02 -7.01
N SER A 79 -0.41 20.55 -8.00
CA SER A 79 0.20 21.30 -9.12
C SER A 79 0.51 22.76 -8.82
N ASN A 80 -0.05 23.35 -7.74
CA ASN A 80 0.13 24.78 -7.49
C ASN A 80 1.53 25.07 -6.93
N ARG A 81 2.24 25.99 -7.59
CA ARG A 81 3.61 26.38 -7.25
C ARG A 81 3.69 27.36 -6.07
N ASN A 82 2.59 28.04 -5.74
CA ASN A 82 2.54 29.01 -4.64
C ASN A 82 2.68 28.29 -3.29
N LEU A 83 3.75 28.61 -2.57
CA LEU A 83 4.09 27.98 -1.30
C LEU A 83 3.11 28.35 -0.18
N ASP A 84 2.72 29.62 -0.06
CA ASP A 84 1.79 30.08 0.97
C ASP A 84 0.41 29.43 0.82
N ARG A 85 -0.03 29.25 -0.43
CA ARG A 85 -1.27 28.54 -0.72
C ARG A 85 -1.18 27.07 -0.33
N PHE A 86 -0.05 26.42 -0.61
CA PHE A 86 0.17 25.04 -0.17
C PHE A 86 0.14 24.93 1.35
N ILE A 87 0.83 25.82 2.07
CA ILE A 87 0.83 25.86 3.54
C ILE A 87 -0.59 26.08 4.08
N LYS A 88 -1.38 26.98 3.48
CA LYS A 88 -2.78 27.20 3.88
C LYS A 88 -3.67 25.99 3.63
N ASP A 89 -3.52 25.31 2.49
CA ASP A 89 -4.29 24.09 2.21
C ASP A 89 -3.86 22.95 3.16
N LEU A 90 -2.59 22.89 3.55
CA LEU A 90 -2.03 21.93 4.50
C LEU A 90 -2.56 22.15 5.93
N GLU A 91 -2.55 23.40 6.39
CA GLU A 91 -3.14 23.83 7.67
C GLU A 91 -4.66 23.55 7.69
N SER A 92 -5.39 23.95 6.64
CA SER A 92 -6.83 23.67 6.50
C SER A 92 -7.13 22.16 6.49
N THR A 93 -6.26 21.36 5.88
CA THR A 93 -6.37 19.89 5.91
C THR A 93 -6.24 19.39 7.34
N TYR A 94 -5.24 19.86 8.10
CA TYR A 94 -5.02 19.47 9.48
C TYR A 94 -6.19 19.86 10.41
N ASP A 95 -6.68 21.09 10.31
CA ASP A 95 -7.83 21.55 11.11
C ASP A 95 -9.05 20.64 10.91
N LYS A 96 -9.26 20.20 9.66
CA LYS A 96 -10.35 19.28 9.35
C LYS A 96 -10.07 17.87 9.87
N MET A 97 -8.82 17.38 9.78
CA MET A 97 -8.41 16.10 10.35
C MET A 97 -8.63 16.03 11.86
N LEU A 98 -8.31 17.10 12.61
CA LEU A 98 -8.55 17.16 14.05
C LEU A 98 -10.03 17.02 14.42
N ASN A 99 -10.91 17.49 13.53
CA ASN A 99 -12.35 17.42 13.70
C ASN A 99 -12.96 16.09 13.24
N ILE A 100 -12.20 15.24 12.55
CA ILE A 100 -12.62 13.88 12.22
C ILE A 100 -12.65 13.06 13.52
N LYS A 101 -13.84 12.63 13.92
CA LYS A 101 -14.06 11.76 15.07
C LYS A 101 -14.70 10.47 14.59
N ILE A 102 -13.99 9.36 14.72
CA ILE A 102 -14.54 8.05 14.46
C ILE A 102 -15.35 7.65 15.68
N ARG A 103 -16.66 7.48 15.49
CA ARG A 103 -17.55 7.06 16.55
C ARG A 103 -17.68 5.54 16.55
N THR A 104 -17.44 4.92 17.68
CA THR A 104 -17.78 3.52 17.94
C THR A 104 -18.83 3.49 19.02
N GLU A 105 -19.91 2.75 18.82
CA GLU A 105 -20.97 2.59 19.80
C GLU A 105 -21.24 1.11 20.04
N THR A 106 -21.27 0.74 21.32
CA THR A 106 -21.75 -0.56 21.78
C THR A 106 -23.10 -0.35 22.48
N LYS A 107 -23.69 -1.42 23.03
CA LYS A 107 -24.92 -1.31 23.82
C LYS A 107 -24.76 -0.39 25.05
N THR A 108 -23.54 -0.22 25.57
CA THR A 108 -23.28 0.45 26.85
C THR A 108 -22.31 1.61 26.75
N THR A 109 -21.57 1.76 25.64
CA THR A 109 -20.49 2.75 25.52
C THR A 109 -20.49 3.45 24.17
N ILE A 110 -20.10 4.73 24.17
CA ILE A 110 -19.83 5.52 22.98
C ILE A 110 -18.40 6.04 23.09
N THR A 111 -17.56 5.68 22.13
CA THR A 111 -16.17 6.13 22.02
C THR A 111 -16.01 7.02 20.79
N LYS A 112 -15.26 8.11 20.91
CA LYS A 112 -14.89 8.99 19.79
C LYS A 112 -13.38 9.08 19.72
N ILE A 113 -12.81 8.63 18.60
CA ILE A 113 -11.37 8.50 18.40
C ILE A 113 -10.91 9.52 17.35
N ILE A 114 -9.74 10.12 17.58
CA ILE A 114 -9.03 10.96 16.61
C ILE A 114 -7.89 10.17 15.97
N LEU A 115 -7.50 10.54 14.75
CA LEU A 115 -6.49 9.79 14.00
C LEU A 115 -5.06 10.20 14.35
N PHE A 116 -4.80 11.49 14.56
CA PHE A 116 -3.46 12.05 14.77
C PHE A 116 -3.39 12.87 16.06
N THR A 117 -2.28 12.74 16.82
CA THR A 117 -1.99 13.50 18.04
C THR A 117 -1.19 14.77 17.78
N ARG A 118 -0.39 14.79 16.71
CA ARG A 118 0.45 15.93 16.37
C ARG A 118 0.51 16.15 14.87
N TYR A 119 0.54 17.43 14.51
CA TYR A 119 0.84 17.91 13.17
C TYR A 119 1.60 19.22 13.32
N HIS A 120 2.87 19.23 12.94
CA HIS A 120 3.74 20.37 13.11
C HIS A 120 4.34 20.74 11.77
N ILE A 121 3.96 21.91 11.25
CA ILE A 121 4.47 22.45 9.98
C ILE A 121 5.67 23.31 10.29
N GLU A 122 6.85 22.90 9.83
CA GLU A 122 8.06 23.70 9.85
C GLU A 122 8.20 24.42 8.50
N LYS A 123 7.98 25.74 8.50
CA LYS A 123 7.87 26.51 7.24
C LYS A 123 9.23 26.75 6.60
N GLU A 124 10.26 26.94 7.42
CA GLU A 124 11.63 27.19 6.98
C GLU A 124 12.24 25.93 6.37
N ASP A 125 12.18 24.82 7.10
CA ASP A 125 12.67 23.51 6.64
C ASP A 125 11.75 22.84 5.61
N ARG A 126 10.55 23.39 5.41
CA ARG A 126 9.51 22.86 4.50
C ARG A 126 9.17 21.41 4.81
N THR A 127 8.92 21.13 6.08
CA THR A 127 8.56 19.79 6.55
C THR A 127 7.29 19.80 7.37
N VAL A 128 6.65 18.63 7.47
CA VAL A 128 5.56 18.36 8.40
C VAL A 128 5.94 17.16 9.25
N ARG A 129 5.85 17.28 10.57
CA ARG A 129 5.93 16.16 11.50
C ARG A 129 4.54 15.73 11.92
N ILE A 130 4.20 14.46 11.71
CA ILE A 130 2.88 13.89 11.98
C ILE A 130 3.03 12.71 12.92
N LYS A 131 2.19 12.64 13.96
CA LYS A 131 2.17 11.52 14.89
C LYS A 131 0.76 10.94 15.02
N MET A 132 0.65 9.63 14.92
CA MET A 132 -0.62 8.93 15.09
C MET A 132 -1.10 8.99 16.56
N HIS A 133 -2.42 8.99 16.75
CA HIS A 133 -3.00 8.76 18.08
C HIS A 133 -2.98 7.27 18.41
N GLU A 134 -2.78 6.91 19.68
CA GLU A 134 -2.74 5.51 20.12
C GLU A 134 -4.04 4.77 19.75
N ASP A 135 -5.19 5.32 20.14
CA ASP A 135 -6.50 4.80 19.73
C ASP A 135 -6.72 4.81 18.20
N GLY A 136 -6.00 5.65 17.45
CA GLY A 136 -6.11 5.72 16.00
C GLY A 136 -5.32 4.63 15.27
N LYS A 137 -4.45 3.90 15.98
CA LYS A 137 -3.48 2.96 15.40
C LYS A 137 -4.12 1.87 14.55
N TYR A 138 -5.22 1.29 15.04
CA TYR A 138 -5.91 0.21 14.37
C TYR A 138 -6.49 0.61 13.00
N LEU A 139 -6.66 1.90 12.74
CA LEU A 139 -7.25 2.38 11.49
C LEU A 139 -6.27 2.38 10.32
N LEU A 140 -4.96 2.41 10.59
CA LEU A 140 -3.92 2.47 9.57
C LEU A 140 -2.88 1.35 9.69
N ASN A 141 -2.66 0.81 10.89
CA ASN A 141 -1.53 -0.07 11.17
C ASN A 141 -1.93 -1.45 11.72
N ASP A 142 -3.07 -1.60 12.39
CA ASP A 142 -3.57 -2.90 12.89
C ASP A 142 -4.93 -3.24 12.27
N ILE A 143 -4.97 -3.35 10.94
CA ILE A 143 -6.22 -3.42 10.17
C ILE A 143 -6.65 -4.87 9.94
N GLU A 144 -7.89 -5.22 10.31
CA GLU A 144 -8.50 -6.51 9.96
C GLU A 144 -9.31 -6.44 8.66
N LYS A 145 -10.21 -5.45 8.54
CA LYS A 145 -11.07 -5.25 7.37
C LYS A 145 -10.65 -4.01 6.61
N PHE A 146 -9.82 -4.17 5.61
CA PHE A 146 -9.22 -3.05 4.91
C PHE A 146 -9.99 -2.63 3.66
N THR A 147 -9.91 -1.34 3.35
CA THR A 147 -10.11 -0.80 2.00
C THR A 147 -8.72 -0.51 1.43
N LYS A 148 -8.45 -0.99 0.21
CA LYS A 148 -7.19 -0.74 -0.50
C LYS A 148 -7.41 -0.10 -1.87
N PHE A 149 -6.55 0.82 -2.26
CA PHE A 149 -6.54 1.39 -3.61
C PHE A 149 -5.20 2.03 -3.99
N ASP A 150 -4.99 2.25 -5.27
CA ASP A 150 -3.86 3.02 -5.79
C ASP A 150 -4.07 4.52 -5.54
N LEU A 151 -3.18 5.15 -4.79
CA LEU A 151 -3.19 6.58 -4.51
C LEU A 151 -3.19 7.40 -5.80
N MET A 152 -2.46 6.96 -6.83
CA MET A 152 -2.37 7.69 -8.10
C MET A 152 -3.73 7.68 -8.83
N GLU A 153 -4.50 6.59 -8.75
CA GLU A 153 -5.88 6.57 -9.24
C GLU A 153 -6.75 7.57 -8.46
N PHE A 154 -6.61 7.60 -7.13
CA PHE A 154 -7.39 8.47 -6.26
C PHE A 154 -7.13 9.97 -6.50
N VAL A 155 -5.86 10.40 -6.52
CA VAL A 155 -5.47 11.82 -6.68
C VAL A 155 -5.71 12.34 -8.10
N SER A 156 -5.97 11.46 -9.06
CA SER A 156 -6.36 11.83 -10.43
C SER A 156 -7.82 12.32 -10.52
N LEU A 157 -8.68 11.92 -9.58
CA LEU A 157 -10.08 12.32 -9.51
C LEU A 157 -10.19 13.80 -9.15
N LYS A 158 -11.09 14.54 -9.80
CA LYS A 158 -11.26 15.99 -9.61
C LYS A 158 -12.51 16.37 -8.82
N SER A 159 -13.42 15.44 -8.61
CA SER A 159 -14.66 15.67 -7.86
C SER A 159 -14.55 15.08 -6.45
N SER A 160 -14.93 15.85 -5.43
CA SER A 160 -15.03 15.36 -4.04
C SER A 160 -16.06 14.22 -3.94
N TYR A 161 -17.19 14.34 -4.66
CA TYR A 161 -18.18 13.25 -4.76
C TYR A 161 -17.58 12.00 -5.39
N ALA A 162 -16.80 12.14 -6.47
CA ALA A 162 -16.14 11.00 -7.11
C ALA A 162 -15.12 10.35 -6.18
N LYS A 163 -14.29 11.12 -5.47
CA LYS A 163 -13.33 10.59 -4.49
C LYS A 163 -14.00 9.84 -3.34
N ASN A 164 -15.10 10.37 -2.79
CA ASN A 164 -15.83 9.68 -1.73
C ASN A 164 -16.49 8.38 -2.22
N MET A 165 -17.11 8.41 -3.40
CA MET A 165 -17.64 7.19 -3.99
C MET A 165 -16.56 6.19 -4.38
N PHE A 166 -15.41 6.63 -4.89
CA PHE A 166 -14.30 5.75 -5.24
C PHE A 166 -13.88 4.89 -4.04
N LYS A 167 -13.64 5.52 -2.88
CA LYS A 167 -13.28 4.83 -1.65
C LYS A 167 -14.34 3.83 -1.21
N MET A 168 -15.60 4.25 -1.25
CA MET A 168 -16.73 3.40 -0.90
C MET A 168 -16.83 2.17 -1.81
N LEU A 169 -16.71 2.35 -3.13
CA LEU A 169 -16.74 1.23 -4.07
C LEU A 169 -15.50 0.33 -3.92
N LYS A 170 -14.32 0.90 -3.63
CA LYS A 170 -13.08 0.13 -3.40
C LYS A 170 -13.16 -0.83 -2.23
N GLN A 171 -13.95 -0.52 -1.21
CA GLN A 171 -14.23 -1.44 -0.10
C GLN A 171 -14.85 -2.77 -0.55
N PHE A 172 -15.60 -2.76 -1.66
CA PHE A 172 -16.29 -3.93 -2.20
C PHE A 172 -15.65 -4.44 -3.50
N ASP A 173 -14.45 -3.95 -3.86
CA ASP A 173 -13.77 -4.27 -5.11
C ASP A 173 -12.98 -5.57 -4.96
N ASN A 174 -13.64 -6.70 -5.24
CA ASN A 174 -13.00 -8.02 -5.24
C ASN A 174 -12.40 -8.32 -6.62
N GLU A 175 -11.19 -8.87 -6.64
CA GLU A 175 -10.39 -9.10 -7.85
C GLU A 175 -10.89 -10.26 -8.72
N ASP A 176 -11.78 -11.11 -8.21
CA ASP A 176 -12.14 -12.38 -8.86
C ASP A 176 -13.63 -12.49 -9.25
N SER A 177 -14.44 -11.45 -9.02
CA SER A 177 -15.89 -11.57 -9.17
C SER A 177 -16.61 -10.33 -9.70
N TYR A 178 -17.92 -10.49 -9.88
CA TYR A 178 -18.83 -9.39 -10.13
C TYR A 178 -19.11 -8.66 -8.81
N ASN A 179 -18.82 -7.37 -8.78
CA ASN A 179 -18.91 -6.55 -7.59
C ASN A 179 -20.14 -5.65 -7.64
N TRP A 180 -20.74 -5.41 -6.48
CA TRP A 180 -21.89 -4.51 -6.34
C TRP A 180 -21.90 -3.82 -4.99
N TYR A 181 -22.49 -2.63 -4.97
CA TYR A 181 -22.76 -1.85 -3.77
C TYR A 181 -24.13 -1.18 -3.90
N GLN A 182 -24.99 -1.34 -2.89
CA GLN A 182 -26.32 -0.74 -2.86
C GLN A 182 -26.48 0.12 -1.62
N ILE A 183 -27.02 1.32 -1.81
CA ILE A 183 -27.26 2.29 -0.74
C ILE A 183 -28.61 2.98 -0.92
N LYS A 184 -29.32 3.24 0.18
CA LYS A 184 -30.55 4.04 0.15
C LYS A 184 -30.25 5.47 -0.26
N ILE A 185 -31.18 6.10 -0.99
CA ILE A 185 -30.96 7.45 -1.51
C ILE A 185 -30.70 8.48 -0.40
N ASP A 186 -31.31 8.31 0.77
CA ASP A 186 -31.13 9.25 1.88
C ASP A 186 -29.78 9.05 2.59
N ASP A 187 -29.34 7.80 2.77
CA ASP A 187 -28.00 7.49 3.29
C ASP A 187 -26.92 7.98 2.32
N PHE A 188 -27.15 7.84 1.01
CA PHE A 188 -26.24 8.36 -0.03
C PHE A 188 -26.08 9.88 0.05
N LYS A 189 -27.18 10.62 0.25
CA LYS A 189 -27.13 12.08 0.42
C LYS A 189 -26.35 12.47 1.68
N ILE A 190 -26.55 11.75 2.78
CA ILE A 190 -25.84 12.03 4.05
C ILE A 190 -24.34 11.75 3.89
N MET A 191 -23.98 10.58 3.35
CA MET A 191 -22.58 10.16 3.17
C MET A 191 -21.79 11.17 2.31
N LEU A 192 -22.39 11.62 1.21
CA LEU A 192 -21.75 12.54 0.29
C LEU A 192 -21.93 14.01 0.65
N ASP A 193 -22.69 14.33 1.69
CA ASP A 193 -23.07 15.71 2.06
C ASP A 193 -23.78 16.47 0.92
N VAL A 194 -24.72 15.79 0.26
CA VAL A 194 -25.51 16.37 -0.84
C VAL A 194 -26.47 17.43 -0.28
N PRO A 195 -26.55 18.63 -0.90
CA PRO A 195 -27.45 19.68 -0.44
C PRO A 195 -28.91 19.20 -0.37
N LYS A 196 -29.58 19.49 0.75
CA LYS A 196 -31.00 19.12 0.97
C LYS A 196 -31.95 19.68 -0.10
N SER A 197 -31.56 20.76 -0.77
CA SER A 197 -32.31 21.39 -1.87
C SER A 197 -32.25 20.61 -3.19
N TYR A 198 -31.33 19.66 -3.33
CA TYR A 198 -31.19 18.89 -4.56
C TYR A 198 -32.35 17.91 -4.71
N LYS A 199 -33.14 18.13 -5.76
CA LYS A 199 -34.09 17.15 -6.29
C LYS A 199 -33.32 16.04 -7.02
N MET A 200 -33.97 14.90 -7.26
CA MET A 200 -33.34 13.76 -7.93
C MET A 200 -32.69 14.14 -9.27
N SER A 201 -33.29 15.05 -10.05
CA SER A 201 -32.69 15.57 -11.29
C SER A 201 -31.37 16.31 -11.06
N HIS A 202 -31.26 17.13 -10.01
CA HIS A 202 -30.01 17.80 -9.65
C HIS A 202 -28.96 16.78 -9.16
N ILE A 203 -29.39 15.76 -8.42
CA ILE A 203 -28.49 14.65 -8.01
C ILE A 203 -27.97 13.93 -9.25
N ASP A 204 -28.81 13.70 -10.25
CA ASP A 204 -28.40 13.09 -11.51
C ASP A 204 -27.34 13.92 -12.23
N SER A 205 -27.61 15.21 -12.42
CA SER A 205 -26.74 16.09 -13.21
C SER A 205 -25.45 16.47 -12.50
N PHE A 206 -25.51 16.79 -11.20
CA PHE A 206 -24.38 17.40 -10.48
C PHE A 206 -23.62 16.43 -9.57
N VAL A 207 -24.18 15.25 -9.27
CA VAL A 207 -23.55 14.27 -8.37
C VAL A 207 -23.25 12.97 -9.11
N LEU A 208 -24.28 12.28 -9.59
CA LEU A 208 -24.14 10.94 -10.18
C LEU A 208 -23.43 10.96 -11.53
N SER A 209 -23.74 11.91 -12.41
CA SER A 209 -23.09 11.99 -13.72
C SER A 209 -21.57 12.25 -13.59
N PRO A 210 -21.10 13.23 -12.79
CA PRO A 210 -19.67 13.40 -12.52
C PRO A 210 -19.00 12.19 -11.86
N ILE A 211 -19.68 11.51 -10.93
CA ILE A 211 -19.16 10.27 -10.31
C ILE A 211 -18.93 9.22 -11.41
N LEU A 212 -19.95 8.93 -12.22
CA LEU A 212 -19.86 7.88 -13.22
C LEU A 212 -18.80 8.19 -14.28
N GLU A 213 -18.70 9.44 -14.72
CA GLU A 213 -17.70 9.87 -15.70
C GLU A 213 -16.27 9.64 -15.18
N GLN A 214 -15.97 10.10 -13.97
CA GLN A 214 -14.62 10.01 -13.41
C GLN A 214 -14.26 8.61 -12.91
N LEU A 215 -15.23 7.79 -12.49
CA LEU A 215 -14.97 6.45 -11.97
C LEU A 215 -14.96 5.36 -13.05
N LYS A 216 -15.48 5.64 -14.25
CA LYS A 216 -15.47 4.69 -15.38
C LYS A 216 -14.07 4.13 -15.73
N PRO A 217 -12.98 4.92 -15.72
CA PRO A 217 -11.62 4.39 -15.92
C PRO A 217 -11.12 3.55 -14.73
N CYS A 218 -11.62 3.83 -13.53
CA CYS A 218 -11.21 3.17 -12.30
C CYS A 218 -11.88 1.81 -12.08
N PHE A 219 -13.08 1.60 -12.63
CA PHE A 219 -13.88 0.39 -12.43
C PHE A 219 -14.38 -0.19 -13.75
N ASN A 220 -13.97 -1.41 -14.05
CA ASN A 220 -14.29 -2.07 -15.31
C ASN A 220 -15.80 -2.32 -15.44
N GLY A 221 -16.44 -1.69 -16.43
CA GLY A 221 -17.87 -1.88 -16.68
C GLY A 221 -18.78 -1.33 -15.57
N LEU A 222 -18.37 -0.25 -14.90
CA LEU A 222 -19.19 0.44 -13.90
C LEU A 222 -20.57 0.82 -14.45
N LYS A 223 -21.62 0.43 -13.72
CA LYS A 223 -23.02 0.75 -14.00
C LYS A 223 -23.71 1.23 -12.74
N LEU A 224 -24.73 2.06 -12.93
CA LEU A 224 -25.64 2.52 -11.89
C LEU A 224 -27.08 2.16 -12.26
N GLU A 225 -27.76 1.50 -11.34
CA GLU A 225 -29.19 1.22 -11.39
C GLU A 225 -29.90 2.00 -10.26
N LYS A 226 -31.04 2.62 -10.60
CA LYS A 226 -31.91 3.29 -9.62
C LYS A 226 -33.08 2.39 -9.30
N ILE A 227 -33.09 1.83 -8.10
CA ILE A 227 -34.18 0.99 -7.61
C ILE A 227 -35.28 1.90 -7.08
N LYS A 228 -36.49 1.74 -7.63
CA LYS A 228 -37.64 2.59 -7.30
C LYS A 228 -38.63 1.87 -6.41
N LYS A 229 -39.27 2.62 -5.51
CA LYS A 229 -40.45 2.20 -4.77
C LYS A 229 -41.61 3.09 -5.21
N GLY A 230 -42.41 2.59 -6.14
CA GLY A 230 -43.37 3.40 -6.89
C GLY A 230 -42.65 4.38 -7.83
N VAL A 231 -42.98 5.68 -7.76
CA VAL A 231 -42.37 6.72 -8.62
C VAL A 231 -41.01 7.17 -8.09
N LYS A 232 -40.79 7.10 -6.78
CA LYS A 232 -39.59 7.63 -6.12
C LYS A 232 -38.43 6.63 -6.17
N VAL A 233 -37.23 7.15 -6.35
CA VAL A 233 -35.99 6.37 -6.19
C VAL A 233 -35.83 6.06 -4.70
N ASP A 234 -35.69 4.79 -4.37
CA ASP A 234 -35.48 4.28 -3.01
C ASP A 234 -33.98 4.05 -2.75
N SER A 235 -33.29 3.40 -3.67
CA SER A 235 -31.87 3.09 -3.54
C SER A 235 -31.12 3.13 -4.87
N LEU A 236 -29.80 3.30 -4.75
CA LEU A 236 -28.85 3.32 -5.84
C LEU A 236 -27.99 2.07 -5.76
N LYS A 237 -27.87 1.33 -6.87
CA LYS A 237 -27.05 0.12 -6.97
C LYS A 237 -25.96 0.33 -8.00
N PHE A 238 -24.72 0.36 -7.52
CA PHE A 238 -23.52 0.39 -8.36
C PHE A 238 -23.06 -1.04 -8.60
N THR A 239 -22.63 -1.34 -9.82
CA THR A 239 -22.10 -2.66 -10.17
C THR A 239 -20.93 -2.54 -11.12
N TRP A 240 -19.91 -3.36 -10.95
CA TRP A 240 -18.73 -3.39 -11.82
C TRP A 240 -18.14 -4.80 -11.85
N LYS A 241 -17.25 -5.03 -12.82
CA LYS A 241 -16.50 -6.28 -12.93
C LYS A 241 -15.13 -6.08 -12.31
N ALA A 242 -14.56 -7.15 -11.79
CA ALA A 242 -13.15 -7.19 -11.48
C ALA A 242 -12.30 -6.65 -12.67
N LYS A 243 -11.29 -5.85 -12.34
CA LYS A 243 -10.23 -5.51 -13.29
C LYS A 243 -9.50 -6.81 -13.62
N LYS A 244 -9.61 -7.30 -14.86
CA LYS A 244 -8.71 -8.36 -15.32
C LYS A 244 -7.29 -7.83 -15.14
N LYS A 245 -6.42 -8.59 -14.45
CA LYS A 245 -5.00 -8.22 -14.34
C LYS A 245 -4.48 -7.98 -15.76
N LYS A 246 -3.92 -6.80 -16.06
CA LYS A 246 -3.33 -6.48 -17.39
C LYS A 246 -2.39 -7.59 -17.87
N GLN A 247 -1.70 -8.24 -16.93
CA GLN A 247 -0.87 -9.42 -17.14
C GLN A 247 -1.61 -10.57 -17.85
N VAL A 248 -2.87 -10.85 -17.51
CA VAL A 248 -3.66 -11.95 -18.11
C VAL A 248 -4.09 -11.60 -19.53
N GLU A 249 -4.41 -10.33 -19.80
CA GLU A 249 -4.78 -9.88 -21.15
C GLU A 249 -3.55 -9.80 -22.07
N GLU A 250 -2.40 -9.36 -21.58
CA GLU A 250 -1.13 -9.39 -22.31
C GLU A 250 -0.68 -10.83 -22.58
N ILE A 251 -0.74 -11.74 -21.60
CA ILE A 251 -0.42 -13.17 -21.81
C ILE A 251 -1.37 -13.81 -22.83
N GLN A 252 -2.67 -13.48 -22.80
CA GLN A 252 -3.64 -14.00 -23.77
C GLN A 252 -3.44 -13.40 -25.17
N ALA A 253 -3.11 -12.11 -25.27
CA ALA A 253 -2.79 -11.45 -26.53
C ALA A 253 -1.47 -11.97 -27.14
N ILE A 254 -0.48 -12.28 -26.31
CA ILE A 254 0.79 -12.90 -26.70
C ILE A 254 0.55 -14.32 -27.20
N LYS A 255 -0.20 -15.16 -26.48
CA LYS A 255 -0.57 -16.52 -26.91
C LYS A 255 -1.29 -16.57 -28.26
N LYS A 256 -2.08 -15.54 -28.56
CA LYS A 256 -2.82 -15.42 -29.82
C LYS A 256 -1.94 -15.00 -31.01
N ARG A 257 -0.79 -14.36 -30.74
CA ARG A 257 0.20 -13.94 -31.74
C ARG A 257 1.28 -14.99 -32.00
N SER A 258 1.49 -15.92 -31.08
CA SER A 258 2.62 -16.86 -31.07
C SER A 258 2.32 -18.25 -31.68
N SER A 259 1.52 -18.35 -32.74
CA SER A 259 1.48 -19.58 -33.57
C SER A 259 2.76 -19.73 -34.41
N ILE A 260 3.91 -19.74 -33.74
CA ILE A 260 5.25 -19.97 -34.27
C ILE A 260 5.91 -20.93 -33.27
N GLY A 261 6.27 -22.13 -33.73
CA GLY A 261 6.70 -23.24 -32.87
C GLY A 261 8.07 -23.02 -32.23
N GLU A 262 8.27 -23.54 -31.02
CA GLU A 262 9.46 -23.41 -30.15
C GLU A 262 10.82 -23.63 -30.85
N ARG A 263 10.84 -24.37 -31.97
CA ARG A 263 12.05 -24.64 -32.77
C ARG A 263 12.64 -23.44 -33.52
N GLU A 264 11.81 -22.49 -33.95
CA GLU A 264 12.31 -21.31 -34.68
C GLU A 264 12.92 -20.29 -33.70
N LEU A 265 12.43 -20.24 -32.45
CA LEU A 265 12.96 -19.39 -31.39
C LEU A 265 14.40 -19.78 -30.99
N GLU A 266 14.68 -21.09 -30.89
CA GLU A 266 16.00 -21.62 -30.53
C GLU A 266 17.06 -21.36 -31.61
N GLN A 267 16.69 -21.37 -32.89
CA GLN A 267 17.63 -21.09 -33.98
C GLN A 267 18.02 -19.60 -34.04
N HIS A 268 17.09 -18.70 -33.72
CA HIS A 268 17.34 -17.26 -33.72
C HIS A 268 18.14 -16.79 -32.50
N LEU A 269 17.97 -17.41 -31.34
CA LEU A 269 18.79 -17.14 -30.14
C LEU A 269 20.28 -17.45 -30.37
N LYS A 270 20.59 -18.57 -31.05
CA LYS A 270 21.98 -18.93 -31.42
C LYS A 270 22.64 -17.94 -32.39
N GLN A 271 21.83 -17.22 -33.17
CA GLN A 271 22.32 -16.22 -34.13
C GLN A 271 22.57 -14.86 -33.46
N PHE A 272 21.82 -14.53 -32.40
CA PHE A 272 22.02 -13.34 -31.57
C PHE A 272 23.29 -13.41 -30.71
N GLU A 273 23.59 -14.57 -30.11
CA GLU A 273 24.80 -14.76 -29.30
C GLU A 273 26.09 -14.50 -30.12
N LYS A 274 26.08 -14.83 -31.42
CA LYS A 274 27.18 -14.53 -32.36
C LYS A 274 27.36 -13.04 -32.67
N VAL A 275 26.35 -12.20 -32.47
CA VAL A 275 26.40 -10.77 -32.76
C VAL A 275 26.90 -9.97 -31.55
N GLU A 276 26.63 -10.44 -30.32
CA GLU A 276 27.16 -9.84 -29.08
C GLU A 276 28.69 -9.94 -28.99
N GLU A 277 29.30 -11.02 -29.47
CA GLU A 277 30.77 -11.19 -29.48
C GLU A 277 31.50 -10.10 -30.29
N ASN A 278 30.87 -9.56 -31.35
CA ASN A 278 31.53 -8.63 -32.27
C ASN A 278 31.44 -7.15 -31.86
N ASN A 279 30.58 -6.77 -30.91
CA ASN A 279 30.34 -5.36 -30.54
C ASN A 279 30.69 -5.01 -29.08
N GLY A 280 31.37 -5.91 -28.36
CA GLY A 280 31.69 -5.76 -26.93
C GLY A 280 32.51 -4.52 -26.55
N LEU A 281 33.30 -3.94 -27.46
CA LEU A 281 34.20 -2.81 -27.17
C LEU A 281 33.47 -1.47 -27.04
N LYS A 282 32.46 -1.20 -27.88
CA LYS A 282 31.70 0.07 -27.87
C LYS A 282 30.77 0.21 -26.66
N ILE A 283 30.29 -0.91 -26.14
CA ILE A 283 29.40 -0.96 -24.97
C ILE A 283 30.17 -0.68 -23.67
N GLN A 284 31.48 -0.97 -23.62
CA GLN A 284 32.30 -0.72 -22.43
C GLN A 284 32.63 0.78 -22.24
N GLU A 285 32.81 1.52 -23.33
CA GLU A 285 33.05 2.98 -23.27
C GLU A 285 31.80 3.73 -22.78
N ILE A 286 30.62 3.38 -23.32
CA ILE A 286 29.33 3.96 -22.89
C ILE A 286 29.01 3.61 -21.43
N LYS A 287 29.35 2.40 -20.97
CA LYS A 287 29.19 2.01 -19.55
C LYS A 287 30.12 2.78 -18.61
N LYS A 288 31.30 3.18 -19.08
CA LYS A 288 32.24 4.01 -18.29
C LYS A 288 31.72 5.43 -18.11
N GLU A 289 31.09 6.00 -19.13
CA GLU A 289 30.46 7.33 -19.05
C GLU A 289 29.19 7.32 -18.17
N ILE A 290 28.36 6.27 -18.26
CA ILE A 290 27.15 6.13 -17.43
C ILE A 290 27.50 5.91 -15.95
N ASN A 291 28.54 5.15 -15.63
CA ASN A 291 28.95 4.92 -14.23
C ASN A 291 29.51 6.17 -13.52
N GLN A 292 29.88 7.21 -14.26
CA GLN A 292 30.31 8.48 -13.67
C GLN A 292 29.13 9.39 -13.30
N MET A 293 27.90 9.06 -13.73
CA MET A 293 26.74 9.95 -13.58
C MET A 293 25.70 9.52 -12.55
N ASP A 294 25.73 8.29 -12.01
CA ASP A 294 24.79 7.83 -10.97
C ASP A 294 25.50 7.04 -9.86
N GLN A 295 25.71 7.67 -8.70
CA GLN A 295 26.00 6.95 -7.45
C GLN A 295 24.69 6.74 -6.70
N VAL A 296 24.02 5.61 -6.96
CA VAL A 296 22.96 5.10 -6.09
C VAL A 296 23.56 4.02 -5.20
N GLU A 297 23.61 4.25 -3.89
CA GLU A 297 24.06 3.28 -2.90
C GLU A 297 23.18 2.01 -2.94
N LYS A 298 23.83 0.84 -3.01
CA LYS A 298 23.15 -0.46 -3.00
C LYS A 298 22.71 -0.82 -1.59
N ILE A 299 21.56 -1.49 -1.47
CA ILE A 299 21.05 -1.98 -0.20
C ILE A 299 21.83 -3.23 0.21
N LYS A 300 22.48 -3.22 1.37
CA LYS A 300 23.19 -4.39 1.91
C LYS A 300 22.19 -5.45 2.38
N ILE A 301 22.32 -6.69 1.91
CA ILE A 301 21.43 -7.81 2.24
C ILE A 301 22.24 -9.05 2.61
N SER A 302 21.74 -9.85 3.56
CA SER A 302 22.44 -11.07 3.96
C SER A 302 22.26 -12.16 2.90
N LYS A 303 23.20 -13.10 2.86
CA LYS A 303 23.08 -14.28 1.99
C LYS A 303 21.83 -15.13 2.29
N VAL A 304 21.33 -15.09 3.52
CA VAL A 304 20.13 -15.83 3.95
C VAL A 304 18.87 -15.09 3.48
N ASP A 305 18.78 -13.80 3.75
CA ASP A 305 17.63 -12.98 3.34
C ASP A 305 17.50 -12.91 1.83
N TYR A 306 18.64 -12.88 1.11
CA TYR A 306 18.64 -12.91 -0.35
C TYR A 306 18.17 -14.26 -0.91
N LYS A 307 18.39 -15.37 -0.18
CA LYS A 307 17.79 -16.68 -0.52
C LYS A 307 16.30 -16.72 -0.23
N GLU A 308 15.84 -16.13 0.87
CA GLU A 308 14.41 -16.02 1.17
C GLU A 308 13.68 -15.13 0.16
N LEU A 309 14.29 -14.01 -0.23
CA LEU A 309 13.78 -13.14 -1.29
C LEU A 309 13.60 -13.92 -2.60
N TYR A 310 14.55 -14.79 -2.94
CA TYR A 310 14.43 -15.66 -4.11
C TYR A 310 13.32 -16.71 -3.96
N LYS A 311 13.17 -17.31 -2.77
CA LYS A 311 12.10 -18.28 -2.50
C LYS A 311 10.72 -17.64 -2.61
N LYS A 312 10.56 -16.44 -2.02
CA LYS A 312 9.34 -15.64 -2.11
C LYS A 312 9.03 -15.28 -3.56
N TYR A 313 10.03 -14.91 -4.35
CA TYR A 313 9.88 -14.66 -5.79
C TYR A 313 9.34 -15.88 -6.55
N LEU A 314 9.80 -17.10 -6.22
CA LEU A 314 9.28 -18.32 -6.85
C LEU A 314 7.82 -18.60 -6.46
N GLU A 315 7.48 -18.41 -5.18
CA GLU A 315 6.13 -18.61 -4.64
C GLU A 315 5.12 -17.59 -5.21
N GLU A 316 5.46 -16.30 -5.17
CA GLU A 316 4.60 -15.20 -5.66
C GLU A 316 4.30 -15.31 -7.16
N ASN A 317 5.25 -15.84 -7.94
CA ASN A 317 5.10 -15.97 -9.38
C ASN A 317 4.64 -17.37 -9.83
N ASN A 318 4.49 -18.31 -8.89
CA ASN A 318 4.15 -19.71 -9.16
C ASN A 318 5.12 -20.37 -10.18
N ILE A 319 6.42 -20.07 -10.08
CA ILE A 319 7.49 -20.53 -10.98
C ILE A 319 8.34 -21.58 -10.26
N LYS A 320 8.70 -22.67 -10.95
CA LYS A 320 9.66 -23.66 -10.43
C LYS A 320 11.09 -23.16 -10.57
N HIS A 321 11.93 -23.48 -9.59
CA HIS A 321 13.36 -23.18 -9.66
C HIS A 321 14.00 -23.75 -10.94
N SER A 322 14.78 -22.92 -11.63
CA SER A 322 15.71 -23.34 -12.67
C SER A 322 16.94 -22.43 -12.68
N ILE A 323 18.04 -22.90 -13.26
CA ILE A 323 19.30 -22.14 -13.37
C ILE A 323 19.06 -20.81 -14.09
N SER A 324 18.25 -20.82 -15.15
CA SER A 324 17.90 -19.62 -15.92
C SER A 324 17.06 -18.65 -15.09
N VAL A 325 16.07 -19.15 -14.35
CA VAL A 325 15.24 -18.33 -13.45
C VAL A 325 16.09 -17.71 -12.33
N ARG A 326 17.08 -18.44 -11.81
CA ARG A 326 18.02 -17.91 -10.81
C ARG A 326 18.91 -16.81 -11.37
N LYS A 327 19.50 -17.03 -12.55
CA LYS A 327 20.34 -16.01 -13.22
C LYS A 327 19.57 -14.74 -13.55
N ILE A 328 18.31 -14.88 -13.98
CA ILE A 328 17.42 -13.74 -14.23
C ILE A 328 17.14 -12.99 -12.93
N PHE A 329 16.79 -13.69 -11.86
CA PHE A 329 16.61 -13.08 -10.53
C PHE A 329 17.85 -12.34 -10.04
N ASP A 330 19.03 -12.94 -10.17
CA ASP A 330 20.28 -12.32 -9.73
C ASP A 330 20.64 -11.09 -10.56
N THR A 331 20.36 -11.11 -11.87
CA THR A 331 20.60 -9.97 -12.76
C THR A 331 19.66 -8.80 -12.46
N MET A 332 18.38 -9.08 -12.18
CA MET A 332 17.38 -8.06 -11.82
C MET A 332 17.70 -7.34 -10.50
N ASN A 333 18.39 -8.02 -9.59
CA ASN A 333 18.65 -7.55 -8.24
C ASN A 333 20.09 -7.03 -8.03
N LYS A 334 20.98 -7.21 -9.02
CA LYS A 334 22.41 -6.83 -8.96
C LYS A 334 22.67 -5.33 -8.78
N SER A 335 21.77 -4.48 -9.28
CA SER A 335 21.85 -3.02 -9.10
C SER A 335 21.23 -2.54 -7.80
N LYS A 336 20.35 -3.35 -7.19
CA LYS A 336 19.60 -2.98 -5.98
C LYS A 336 20.27 -3.46 -4.71
N TYR A 337 20.85 -4.66 -4.72
CA TYR A 337 21.40 -5.29 -3.54
C TYR A 337 22.89 -5.56 -3.64
N GLU A 338 23.59 -5.36 -2.53
CA GLU A 338 24.93 -5.85 -2.28
C GLU A 338 24.83 -7.00 -1.27
N ILE A 339 25.19 -8.22 -1.70
CA ILE A 339 25.17 -9.37 -0.79
C ILE A 339 26.39 -9.26 0.11
N VAL A 340 26.16 -9.06 1.40
CA VAL A 340 27.23 -8.98 2.41
C VAL A 340 27.18 -10.20 3.32
N GLU A 341 28.35 -10.68 3.73
CA GLU A 341 28.47 -11.65 4.83
C GLU A 341 28.34 -10.88 6.13
N PHE A 342 27.15 -10.93 6.73
CA PHE A 342 27.03 -10.57 8.14
C PHE A 342 27.64 -11.72 8.95
N GLU A 343 28.64 -11.42 9.77
CA GLU A 343 28.98 -12.29 10.89
C GLU A 343 27.70 -12.48 11.69
N THR A 344 27.19 -13.72 11.70
CA THR A 344 26.01 -14.09 12.46
C THR A 344 26.31 -13.85 13.94
N LYS A 345 25.84 -12.74 14.50
CA LYS A 345 25.49 -12.74 15.92
C LYS A 345 24.29 -13.66 16.05
N GLU A 346 24.53 -14.85 16.59
CA GLU A 346 23.47 -15.73 17.07
C GLU A 346 22.57 -14.91 17.99
N TYR A 347 21.36 -14.59 17.53
CA TYR A 347 20.29 -14.23 18.44
C TYR A 347 19.85 -15.54 19.11
N ILE A 348 20.48 -15.86 20.24
CA ILE A 348 19.92 -16.82 21.18
C ILE A 348 18.62 -16.18 21.69
N GLN A 349 17.49 -16.76 21.30
CA GLN A 349 16.21 -16.41 21.87
C GLN A 349 16.21 -16.95 23.32
N THR A 350 16.64 -16.14 24.28
CA THR A 350 16.58 -16.50 25.70
C THR A 350 15.12 -16.53 26.13
N LYS A 351 14.63 -17.73 26.49
CA LYS A 351 13.32 -17.91 27.13
C LYS A 351 13.32 -17.09 28.42
N ILE A 352 12.43 -16.10 28.53
CA ILE A 352 12.21 -15.37 29.78
C ILE A 352 11.35 -16.29 30.67
N TYR A 353 11.94 -16.81 31.73
CA TYR A 353 11.28 -17.64 32.72
C TYR A 353 10.40 -16.78 33.62
N THR A 354 9.18 -17.26 33.86
CA THR A 354 8.19 -16.63 34.74
C THR A 354 7.99 -17.46 36.01
N VAL A 355 7.22 -16.94 36.96
CA VAL A 355 6.92 -17.65 38.23
C VAL A 355 6.32 -19.04 38.00
N GLU A 356 5.62 -19.23 36.88
CA GLU A 356 4.97 -20.48 36.48
C GLU A 356 5.97 -21.54 36.00
N ASP A 357 7.18 -21.14 35.61
CA ASP A 357 8.26 -22.04 35.20
C ASP A 357 9.12 -22.55 36.37
N ILE A 358 8.87 -22.08 37.60
CA ILE A 358 9.64 -22.46 38.79
C ILE A 358 9.10 -23.77 39.37
N ASP A 359 9.96 -24.79 39.47
CA ASP A 359 9.64 -26.05 40.16
C ASP A 359 9.29 -25.80 41.64
N GLU A 360 8.10 -26.22 42.07
CA GLU A 360 7.63 -26.06 43.46
C GLU A 360 8.55 -26.72 44.49
N SER A 361 9.32 -27.75 44.11
CA SER A 361 10.28 -28.41 44.99
C SER A 361 11.42 -27.48 45.43
N LEU A 362 11.73 -26.44 44.65
CA LEU A 362 12.73 -25.42 44.98
C LEU A 362 12.21 -24.39 45.99
N LEU A 363 10.89 -24.33 46.20
CA LEU A 363 10.21 -23.39 47.11
C LEU A 363 10.03 -23.97 48.52
N VAL A 364 11.01 -24.75 48.98
CA VAL A 364 11.06 -25.30 50.34
C VAL A 364 12.18 -24.65 51.17
N SER A 365 11.98 -24.64 52.49
CA SER A 365 12.97 -24.25 53.50
C SER A 365 14.06 -25.32 53.64
N LYS A 366 15.17 -24.99 54.31
CA LYS A 366 16.27 -25.94 54.60
C LYS A 366 15.81 -27.21 55.35
N ASN A 367 14.66 -27.16 56.01
CA ASN A 367 14.08 -28.27 56.76
C ASN A 367 12.95 -28.98 55.97
N GLY A 368 12.86 -28.76 54.65
CA GLY A 368 11.91 -29.44 53.75
C GLY A 368 10.47 -28.93 53.76
N ARG A 369 10.14 -27.88 54.55
CA ARG A 369 8.78 -27.31 54.60
C ARG A 369 8.55 -26.28 53.49
N LYS A 370 7.37 -26.29 52.84
CA LYS A 370 6.98 -25.30 51.81
C LYS A 370 7.05 -23.87 52.37
N LEU A 371 7.64 -22.96 51.59
CA LEU A 371 7.74 -21.54 51.92
C LEU A 371 6.43 -20.81 51.61
N VAL A 372 6.07 -19.85 52.46
CA VAL A 372 4.86 -19.01 52.31
C VAL A 372 5.18 -17.54 52.53
N GLY A 373 4.34 -16.65 52.00
CA GLY A 373 4.45 -15.20 52.19
C GLY A 373 5.76 -14.60 51.66
N MET A 374 6.33 -13.65 52.40
CA MET A 374 7.52 -12.87 52.02
C MET A 374 8.75 -13.75 51.73
N ALA A 375 8.93 -14.85 52.47
CA ALA A 375 10.05 -15.77 52.27
C ALA A 375 9.95 -16.53 50.94
N LYS A 376 8.74 -16.86 50.48
CA LYS A 376 8.50 -17.47 49.17
C LYS A 376 8.79 -16.48 48.04
N GLN A 377 8.31 -15.24 48.18
CA GLN A 377 8.50 -14.18 47.18
C GLN A 377 9.98 -13.83 46.98
N HIS A 378 10.74 -13.72 48.08
CA HIS A 378 12.17 -13.43 47.99
C HIS A 378 12.94 -14.56 47.29
N LYS A 379 12.57 -15.82 47.54
CA LYS A 379 13.20 -16.98 46.89
C LYS A 379 12.82 -17.10 45.41
N ILE A 380 11.56 -16.85 45.06
CA ILE A 380 11.08 -16.76 43.66
C ILE A 380 11.87 -15.67 42.91
N LYS A 381 11.99 -14.48 43.49
CA LYS A 381 12.71 -13.36 42.87
C LYS A 381 14.17 -13.74 42.59
N LYS A 382 14.84 -14.34 43.56
CA LYS A 382 16.23 -14.78 43.41
C LYS A 382 16.40 -15.86 42.32
N ILE A 383 15.50 -16.84 42.27
CA ILE A 383 15.54 -17.91 41.26
C ILE A 383 15.28 -17.32 39.85
N LEU A 384 14.33 -16.39 39.71
CA LEU A 384 14.06 -15.74 38.43
C LEU A 384 15.19 -14.82 37.99
N GLU A 385 15.86 -14.15 38.92
CA GLU A 385 17.08 -13.38 38.64
C GLU A 385 18.19 -14.31 38.13
N GLU A 386 18.39 -15.48 38.73
CA GLU A 386 19.38 -16.48 38.30
C GLU A 386 19.01 -17.18 36.96
N MET A 387 17.73 -17.42 36.69
CA MET A 387 17.28 -18.09 35.46
C MET A 387 17.22 -17.16 34.23
N ASN A 388 17.11 -15.85 34.46
CA ASN A 388 16.99 -14.83 33.41
C ASN A 388 18.23 -13.92 33.27
N SER A 389 19.31 -14.19 34.03
CA SER A 389 20.63 -13.59 33.83
C SER A 389 21.46 -14.40 32.85
#